data_AF-A0A1H8ZTG5-F1
#
_entry.id   AF-A0A1H8ZTG5-F1
#
_cell.length_a   1.000
_cell.length_b   1.000
_cell.length_c   1.000
_cell.angle_alpha   90.00
_cell.angle_beta   90.00
_cell.angle_gamma   90.00
#
_symmetry.space_group_name_H-M   'P 1'
#
loop_
_entity.id
_entity.type
_entity.pdbx_description
1 polymer ?
#
loop_
_entity_poly.entity_id
_entity_poly.type
_entity_poly.pdbx_seq_one_letter_code
_entity_poly.pdbx_strand_id
1 'polypeptide(L)'
;MDAILGQVLRNAVWERLDLLTELASRADAPSLLSVARSELPRLTEGWRALLAAHEPDEKGNCPECSGRWRQQKSPCSVWRAAYEHLVAGGLAPRPARHLREAPVTPPVTRSRRAVARAH
;
A
#
# COMPACT_ATOMS: atom_id res chain seq x y z
N MET A 1 -33.03 -12.58 -9.65
CA MET A 1 -33.16 -11.31 -8.91
C MET A 1 -31.84 -10.96 -8.21
N ASP A 2 -31.15 -11.96 -7.67
CA ASP A 2 -29.88 -11.83 -6.94
C ASP A 2 -28.72 -11.24 -7.73
N ALA A 3 -28.65 -11.49 -9.04
CA ALA A 3 -27.60 -10.93 -9.90
C ALA A 3 -27.65 -9.39 -9.98
N ILE A 4 -28.86 -8.81 -10.00
CA ILE A 4 -29.05 -7.36 -10.06
C ILE A 4 -28.66 -6.74 -8.71
N LEU A 5 -29.14 -7.30 -7.60
CA LEU A 5 -28.78 -6.83 -6.26
C LEU A 5 -27.27 -6.92 -6.01
N GLY A 6 -26.65 -8.05 -6.38
CA GLY A 6 -25.20 -8.22 -6.25
C GLY A 6 -24.41 -7.20 -7.05
N GLN A 7 -24.89 -6.82 -8.25
CA GLN A 7 -24.24 -5.78 -9.05
C GLN A 7 -24.39 -4.40 -8.42
N VAL A 8 -25.58 -4.06 -7.93
CA VAL A 8 -25.84 -2.78 -7.27
C VAL A 8 -24.96 -2.62 -6.03
N LEU A 9 -24.85 -3.65 -5.20
CA LEU A 9 -23.98 -3.62 -4.01
C LEU A 9 -22.51 -3.42 -4.39
N ARG A 10 -22.00 -4.12 -5.41
CA ARG A 10 -20.62 -3.94 -5.88
C ARG A 10 -20.37 -2.54 -6.41
N ASN A 11 -21.29 -1.99 -7.20
CA ASN A 11 -21.17 -0.64 -7.74
C ASN A 11 -21.14 0.40 -6.61
N ALA A 12 -22.06 0.28 -5.65
CA ALA A 12 -22.12 1.21 -4.51
C ALA A 12 -20.82 1.20 -3.69
N VAL A 13 -20.18 0.04 -3.53
CA VAL A 13 -18.86 -0.05 -2.86
C VAL A 13 -17.79 0.68 -3.66
N TRP A 14 -17.71 0.46 -4.98
CA TRP A 14 -16.74 1.15 -5.84
C TRP A 14 -16.95 2.66 -5.86
N GLU A 15 -18.18 3.12 -6.03
CA GLU A 15 -18.54 4.54 -6.00
C GLU A 15 -18.16 5.20 -4.67
N ARG A 16 -18.33 4.48 -3.54
CA ARG A 16 -17.89 4.98 -2.23
C ARG A 16 -16.37 5.13 -2.15
N LEU A 17 -15.61 4.17 -2.66
CA LEU A 17 -14.14 4.24 -2.67
C LEU A 17 -13.63 5.37 -3.57
N ASP A 18 -14.27 5.59 -4.72
CA ASP A 18 -13.94 6.68 -5.64
C ASP A 18 -14.23 8.04 -4.99
N LEU A 19 -15.38 8.19 -4.32
CA LEU A 19 -15.71 9.41 -3.58
C LEU A 19 -14.67 9.72 -2.48
N LEU A 20 -14.25 8.72 -1.71
CA LEU A 20 -13.22 8.92 -0.68
C LEU A 20 -11.88 9.36 -1.29
N THR A 21 -11.52 8.83 -2.47
CA THR A 21 -10.31 9.20 -3.20
C THR A 21 -10.37 10.64 -3.71
N GLU A 22 -11.53 11.05 -4.25
CA GLU A 22 -11.75 12.43 -4.70
C GLU A 22 -11.70 13.43 -3.54
N LEU A 23 -12.32 13.09 -2.40
CA LEU A 23 -12.23 13.91 -1.18
C LEU A 23 -10.79 14.05 -0.71
N ALA A 24 -10.04 12.95 -0.64
CA ALA A 24 -8.63 12.96 -0.24
C ALA A 24 -7.75 13.82 -1.16
N SER A 25 -8.13 13.95 -2.44
CA SER A 25 -7.35 14.66 -3.46
C SER A 25 -7.69 16.14 -3.58
N ARG A 26 -8.95 16.53 -3.32
CA ARG A 26 -9.45 17.88 -3.66
C ARG A 26 -10.00 18.67 -2.48
N ALA A 27 -10.34 18.04 -1.36
CA ALA A 27 -10.95 18.73 -0.24
C ALA A 27 -9.93 19.65 0.46
N ASP A 28 -10.43 20.73 1.06
CA ASP A 28 -9.62 21.60 1.90
C ASP A 28 -9.25 20.92 3.22
N ALA A 29 -8.23 21.44 3.92
CA ALA A 29 -7.70 20.81 5.13
C ALA A 29 -8.75 20.57 6.24
N PRO A 30 -9.68 21.51 6.53
CA PRO A 30 -10.74 21.26 7.52
C PRO A 30 -11.69 20.13 7.11
N SER A 31 -12.11 20.07 5.84
CA SER A 31 -12.98 18.99 5.35
C SER A 31 -12.25 17.66 5.34
N LEU A 32 -10.98 17.62 4.95
CA LEU A 32 -10.13 16.42 5.03
C LEU A 32 -10.03 15.89 6.45
N LEU A 33 -9.84 16.76 7.45
CA LEU A 33 -9.78 16.33 8.86
C LEU A 33 -11.12 15.75 9.33
N SER A 34 -12.24 16.35 8.90
CA SER A 34 -13.58 15.85 9.21
C SER A 34 -13.79 14.46 8.61
N VAL A 35 -13.50 14.29 7.32
CA VAL A 35 -13.58 13.02 6.59
C VAL A 35 -12.66 11.97 7.22
N ALA A 36 -11.41 12.31 7.51
CA ALA A 36 -10.47 11.36 8.13
C ALA A 36 -10.99 10.85 9.48
N ARG A 37 -11.58 11.73 10.31
CA ARG A 37 -12.14 11.35 11.61
C ARG A 37 -13.38 10.45 11.48
N SER A 38 -14.22 10.64 10.46
CA SER A 38 -15.41 9.81 10.26
C SER A 38 -15.13 8.50 9.54
N GLU A 39 -14.22 8.51 8.56
CA GLU A 39 -14.05 7.42 7.61
C GLU A 39 -12.93 6.46 8.01
N LEU A 40 -11.81 6.93 8.59
CA LEU A 40 -10.74 6.02 9.01
C LEU A 40 -11.21 4.97 10.01
N PRO A 41 -12.00 5.30 11.06
CA PRO A 41 -12.53 4.26 11.96
C PRO A 41 -13.34 3.21 11.22
N ARG A 42 -14.23 3.62 10.31
CA ARG A 42 -15.08 2.71 9.52
C ARG A 42 -14.25 1.79 8.62
N LEU A 43 -13.25 2.35 7.93
CA LEU A 43 -12.36 1.58 7.06
C LEU A 43 -11.50 0.60 7.87
N THR A 44 -10.94 1.04 9.01
CA THR A 44 -10.16 0.14 9.87
C THR A 44 -11.01 -0.99 10.43
N GLU A 45 -12.28 -0.71 10.78
CA GLU A 45 -13.19 -1.74 11.27
C GLU A 45 -13.57 -2.74 10.18
N GLY A 46 -13.84 -2.27 8.96
CA GLY A 46 -14.06 -3.13 7.81
C GLY A 46 -12.87 -4.07 7.54
N TRP A 47 -11.64 -3.54 7.63
CA TRP A 47 -10.44 -4.35 7.51
C TRP A 47 -10.30 -5.37 8.65
N ARG A 48 -10.56 -5.00 9.90
CA ARG A 48 -10.52 -5.95 11.04
C ARG A 48 -11.51 -7.08 10.85
N ALA A 49 -12.75 -6.77 10.50
CA ALA A 49 -13.79 -7.78 10.29
C ALA A 49 -13.43 -8.72 9.13
N LEU A 50 -12.93 -8.17 8.02
CA LEU A 50 -12.47 -8.96 6.88
C LEU A 50 -11.28 -9.86 7.24
N LEU A 51 -10.29 -9.35 7.97
CA LEU A 51 -9.12 -10.13 8.35
C LEU A 51 -9.44 -11.22 9.38
N ALA A 52 -10.35 -10.93 10.31
CA ALA A 52 -10.83 -11.92 11.28
C ALA A 52 -11.48 -13.13 10.59
N ALA A 53 -12.33 -12.90 9.58
CA ALA A 53 -12.91 -13.98 8.78
C ALA A 53 -11.85 -14.81 8.04
N HIS A 54 -10.69 -14.20 7.74
CA HIS A 54 -9.58 -14.85 7.05
C HIS A 54 -8.47 -15.35 7.98
N GLU A 55 -8.66 -15.36 9.30
CA GLU A 55 -7.66 -15.92 10.22
C GLU A 55 -7.37 -17.40 9.90
N PRO A 56 -6.11 -17.85 10.06
CA PRO A 56 -5.80 -19.27 9.90
C PRO A 56 -6.59 -20.13 10.90
N ASP A 57 -7.18 -21.21 10.41
CA ASP A 57 -7.74 -22.28 11.25
C ASP A 57 -6.64 -23.05 12.01
N GLU A 58 -7.04 -24.04 12.81
CA GLU A 58 -6.11 -24.89 13.57
C GLU A 58 -5.03 -25.58 12.70
N LYS A 59 -5.28 -25.72 11.39
CA LYS A 59 -4.37 -26.33 10.42
C LYS A 59 -3.55 -25.29 9.64
N GLY A 60 -3.67 -24.01 9.98
CA GLY A 60 -3.02 -22.89 9.32
C GLY A 60 -3.62 -22.56 7.93
N ASN A 61 -4.82 -23.03 7.63
CA ASN A 61 -5.53 -22.73 6.39
C ASN A 61 -6.48 -21.54 6.58
N CYS A 62 -6.68 -20.73 5.55
CA CYS A 62 -7.72 -19.70 5.56
C CYS A 62 -9.09 -20.34 5.28
N PRO A 63 -10.07 -20.26 6.19
CA PRO A 63 -11.35 -20.96 6.04
C PRO A 63 -12.19 -20.39 4.88
N GLU A 64 -12.22 -19.07 4.69
CA GLU A 64 -12.97 -18.40 3.62
C GLU A 64 -12.40 -18.66 2.22
N CYS A 65 -11.09 -18.86 2.11
CA CYS A 65 -10.44 -19.17 0.82
C CYS A 65 -10.30 -20.66 0.54
N SER A 66 -10.55 -21.52 1.54
CA SER A 66 -10.46 -22.96 1.40
C SER A 66 -11.83 -23.52 1.04
N GLY A 67 -11.84 -24.54 0.17
CA GLY A 67 -13.04 -25.28 -0.19
C GLY A 67 -12.83 -26.78 -0.01
N ARG A 68 -13.87 -27.58 -0.27
CA ARG A 68 -13.81 -29.05 -0.16
C ARG A 68 -12.66 -29.68 -0.95
N TRP A 69 -12.29 -29.08 -2.08
CA TRP A 69 -11.29 -29.61 -3.02
C TRP A 69 -9.97 -28.82 -3.05
N ARG A 70 -9.88 -27.70 -2.33
CA ARG A 70 -8.69 -26.84 -2.35
C ARG A 70 -8.45 -26.24 -0.97
N GLN A 71 -7.32 -26.55 -0.38
CA GLN A 71 -6.87 -25.93 0.85
C GLN A 71 -6.00 -24.71 0.53
N GLN A 72 -6.32 -23.56 1.11
CA GLN A 72 -5.51 -22.34 0.98
C GLN A 72 -4.77 -22.07 2.28
N LYS A 73 -3.44 -22.08 2.25
CA LYS A 73 -2.63 -21.69 3.42
C LYS A 73 -2.70 -20.19 3.67
N SER A 74 -2.63 -19.82 4.95
CA SER A 74 -2.40 -18.44 5.36
C SER A 74 -0.90 -18.10 5.26
N PRO A 75 -0.51 -16.86 4.89
CA PRO A 75 -1.35 -15.72 4.52
C PRO A 75 -1.96 -15.87 3.12
N CYS A 76 -3.30 -15.80 3.06
CA CYS A 76 -4.03 -15.82 1.78
C CYS A 76 -3.88 -14.48 1.04
N SER A 77 -4.49 -14.36 -0.15
CA SER A 77 -4.43 -13.11 -0.93
C SER A 77 -4.97 -11.89 -0.16
N VAL A 78 -5.98 -12.06 0.68
CA VAL A 78 -6.57 -10.98 1.50
C VAL A 78 -5.57 -10.46 2.53
N TRP A 79 -4.92 -11.35 3.28
CA TRP A 79 -3.86 -10.97 4.22
C TRP A 79 -2.68 -10.30 3.53
N ARG A 80 -2.28 -10.78 2.34
CA ARG A 80 -1.22 -10.15 1.55
C ARG A 80 -1.60 -8.74 1.07
N ALA A 81 -2.84 -8.55 0.62
CA ALA A 81 -3.34 -7.23 0.23
C ALA A 81 -3.39 -6.27 1.42
N ALA A 82 -3.83 -6.74 2.60
CA ALA A 82 -3.82 -5.93 3.81
C ALA A 82 -2.39 -5.52 4.21
N TYR A 83 -1.43 -6.44 4.15
CA TYR A 83 -0.03 -6.10 4.40
C TYR A 83 0.46 -5.03 3.43
N GLU A 84 0.18 -5.19 2.13
CA GLU A 84 0.61 -4.22 1.11
C GLU A 84 0.02 -2.83 1.37
N HIS A 85 -1.29 -2.73 1.61
CA HIS A 85 -1.98 -1.44 1.69
C HIS A 85 -1.95 -0.78 3.08
N LEU A 86 -1.81 -1.55 4.16
CA LEU A 86 -1.81 -1.03 5.53
C LEU A 86 -0.40 -0.90 6.11
N VAL A 87 0.54 -1.76 5.69
CA VAL A 87 1.89 -1.83 6.28
C VAL A 87 2.95 -1.39 5.27
N ALA A 88 3.08 -2.07 4.13
CA ALA A 88 4.16 -1.80 3.17
C ALA A 88 3.99 -0.45 2.45
N GLY A 89 2.76 -0.09 2.11
CA GLY A 89 2.38 1.20 1.54
C GLY A 89 2.02 2.26 2.58
N GLY A 90 1.95 1.89 3.87
CA GLY A 90 1.51 2.76 4.95
C GLY A 90 2.66 3.53 5.62
N LEU A 91 2.53 4.86 5.70
CA LEU A 91 3.27 5.76 6.61
C LEU A 91 4.82 5.61 6.67
N ALA A 92 5.49 4.99 5.70
CA ALA A 92 6.94 5.11 5.61
C ALA A 92 7.25 6.62 5.46
N PRO A 93 7.98 7.25 6.40
CA PRO A 93 8.46 8.60 6.19
C PRO A 93 9.30 8.54 4.92
N ARG A 94 8.84 9.17 3.83
CA ARG A 94 9.75 9.42 2.71
C ARG A 94 10.89 10.24 3.31
N PRO A 95 12.13 9.74 3.39
CA PRO A 95 13.22 10.56 3.88
C PRO A 95 13.20 11.83 3.05
N ALA A 96 13.19 12.98 3.72
CA ALA A 96 13.21 14.28 3.06
C ALA A 96 14.32 14.22 2.00
N ARG A 97 13.98 14.55 0.75
CA ARG A 97 14.90 14.43 -0.41
C ARG A 97 16.23 15.18 -0.21
N HIS A 98 16.31 16.04 0.82
CA HIS A 98 17.48 16.79 1.26
C HIS A 98 18.54 15.98 2.01
N LEU A 99 18.27 14.73 2.41
CA LEU A 99 19.27 13.82 3.02
C LEU A 99 19.86 12.82 2.03
N ARG A 100 19.51 12.87 0.74
CA ARG A 100 20.33 12.23 -0.29
C ARG A 100 21.61 13.04 -0.39
N GLU A 101 22.61 12.65 0.38
CA GLU A 101 24.00 13.05 0.16
C GLU A 101 24.28 12.98 -1.34
N ALA A 102 24.66 14.13 -1.90
CA ALA A 102 25.04 14.22 -3.29
C ALA A 102 26.14 13.17 -3.54
N PRO A 103 26.12 12.47 -4.68
CA PRO A 103 27.22 11.57 -5.02
C PRO A 103 28.49 12.41 -5.06
N VAL A 104 29.40 12.15 -4.12
CA VAL A 104 30.73 12.74 -4.08
C VAL A 104 31.43 12.27 -5.35
N THR A 105 31.51 13.15 -6.34
CA THR A 105 32.33 12.92 -7.54
C THR A 105 33.79 12.89 -7.11
N PRO A 106 34.55 11.81 -7.36
CA PRO A 106 35.96 11.80 -7.03
C PRO A 106 36.71 12.79 -7.95
N PRO A 107 37.75 13.46 -7.46
CA PRO A 107 38.52 14.40 -8.27
C PRO A 107 39.30 13.64 -9.35
N VAL A 108 39.13 14.07 -10.61
CA VAL A 108 39.92 13.60 -11.75
C VAL A 108 41.37 14.06 -11.55
N THR A 109 42.25 13.12 -11.19
CA THR A 109 43.69 13.34 -11.12
C THR A 109 44.27 13.35 -12.53
N ARG A 110 44.62 14.53 -13.04
CA ARG A 110 45.29 14.69 -14.34
C ARG A 110 46.79 14.40 -14.16
N SER A 111 47.24 13.21 -14.54
CA SER A 111 48.66 12.81 -14.46
C SER A 111 49.37 12.88 -15.83
N ARG A 112 50.35 13.79 -15.86
CA ARG A 112 51.67 13.78 -16.52
C ARG A 112 51.81 13.60 -18.05
N ARG A 113 52.67 14.45 -18.63
CA ARG A 113 53.91 14.00 -19.30
C ARG A 113 54.96 15.11 -19.35
N ALA A 114 56.08 14.88 -18.67
CA ALA A 114 57.33 15.63 -18.89
C ALA A 114 58.00 15.08 -20.16
N VAL A 115 58.44 16.00 -21.01
CA VAL A 115 59.26 15.69 -22.19
C VAL A 115 60.72 15.82 -21.77
N ALA A 116 61.48 14.73 -21.86
CA ALA A 116 62.92 14.76 -21.84
C ALA A 116 63.44 13.97 -23.06
N ARG A 117 64.16 14.65 -23.94
CA ARG A 117 65.08 14.03 -24.89
C ARG A 117 66.39 14.79 -24.86
N ALA A 118 67.45 14.06 -24.52
CA ALA A 118 68.84 14.45 -24.67
C ALA A 118 69.31 14.07 -26.09
N HIS A 119 70.05 14.98 -26.72
CA HIS A 119 71.40 14.81 -27.29
C HIS A 119 71.68 15.95 -28.27
#